data_AF-A0A6J1A805-F1
#
_entry.id   AF-A0A6J1A805-F1
#
_cell.length_a   1.000
_cell.length_b   1.000
_cell.length_c   1.000
_cell.angle_alpha   90.00
_cell.angle_beta   90.00
_cell.angle_gamma   90.00
#
_symmetry.space_group_name_H-M   'P 1'
#
loop_
_entity.id
_entity.type
_entity.pdbx_description
1 polymer ?
#
loop_
_entity_poly.entity_id
_entity_poly.type
_entity_poly.pdbx_seq_one_letter_code
_entity_poly.pdbx_strand_id
1 'polypeptide(L)'
;MYRGERAAGGSKGEVGSVDRKRINEALDKQLERSSPSTSRAINGKDKSAHSLLMGKHPPDHHRDSRSVSLPKAKASDDESETDSEESDVSGSDGDDTSWISWFCNLRGNEFFCEVDDDYIQDDFNLCGLSSQVPYYDYALDLILDVESSHGDMFTEEQNELVESAAEMLYGLIHSRYILTSKGMAAMLDKYKNYDFGRCPRVYCCGQPCLPVGQSDIPRSSTVKIYCPRCEDIYYPRSKYQGNIDGAYFGTTFPHLFLMTYGHLKPLKASQSYVPRVFGFKIHKP
;
A
#
# COMPACT_ATOMS: atom_id res chain seq x y z
N MET A 1 8.44 -65.40 3.18
CA MET A 1 8.86 -65.85 1.83
C MET A 1 7.60 -65.78 0.97
N TYR A 2 7.40 -64.85 0.03
CA TYR A 2 8.25 -64.48 -1.09
C TYR A 2 8.14 -62.97 -1.42
N ARG A 3 9.17 -62.52 -2.12
CA ARG A 3 9.57 -61.17 -2.50
C ARG A 3 8.97 -60.80 -3.87
N GLY A 4 8.68 -59.52 -4.09
CA GLY A 4 8.39 -58.95 -5.41
C GLY A 4 8.64 -57.44 -5.40
N GLU A 5 9.75 -57.02 -6.03
CA GLU A 5 10.27 -55.66 -6.17
C GLU A 5 9.85 -55.00 -7.50
N ARG A 6 9.88 -53.64 -7.51
CA ARG A 6 10.00 -52.67 -8.64
C ARG A 6 8.70 -52.35 -9.43
N ALA A 7 8.44 -51.12 -9.87
CA ALA A 7 9.34 -50.01 -10.23
C ALA A 7 8.71 -48.61 -10.03
N ALA A 8 9.58 -47.61 -9.91
CA ALA A 8 9.31 -46.17 -9.90
C ALA A 8 9.21 -45.58 -11.32
N GLY A 9 8.59 -44.39 -11.46
CA GLY A 9 8.92 -43.43 -12.52
C GLY A 9 7.79 -42.53 -13.04
N GLY A 10 7.97 -41.20 -12.86
CA GLY A 10 7.41 -40.09 -13.68
C GLY A 10 5.96 -39.64 -13.35
N SER A 11 5.59 -38.37 -13.26
CA SER A 11 6.26 -37.07 -13.45
C SER A 11 5.58 -36.09 -12.49
N LYS A 12 6.31 -35.53 -11.52
CA LYS A 12 5.78 -34.70 -10.42
C LYS A 12 6.22 -33.22 -10.48
N GLY A 13 6.91 -32.78 -11.54
CA GLY A 13 7.64 -31.51 -11.52
C GLY A 13 7.13 -30.40 -12.44
N GLU A 14 6.26 -30.69 -13.42
CA GLU A 14 6.00 -29.72 -14.50
C GLU A 14 4.75 -28.86 -14.27
N VAL A 15 3.69 -29.34 -13.62
CA VAL A 15 2.43 -28.58 -13.50
C VAL A 15 2.48 -27.55 -12.37
N GLY A 16 2.94 -27.92 -11.17
CA GLY A 16 3.17 -26.97 -10.08
C GLY A 16 4.22 -25.89 -10.41
N SER A 17 5.11 -26.17 -11.37
CA SER A 17 6.05 -25.19 -11.90
C SER A 17 5.36 -24.10 -12.72
N VAL A 18 4.26 -24.41 -13.42
CA VAL A 18 3.54 -23.44 -14.26
C VAL A 18 2.78 -22.42 -13.43
N ASP A 19 2.10 -22.83 -12.36
CA ASP A 19 1.36 -21.91 -11.48
C ASP A 19 2.30 -21.08 -10.60
N ARG A 20 3.39 -21.69 -10.10
CA ARG A 20 4.46 -20.98 -9.37
C ARG A 20 5.20 -19.98 -10.25
N LYS A 21 5.41 -20.32 -11.53
CA LYS A 21 5.99 -19.40 -12.52
C LYS A 21 5.05 -18.22 -12.81
N ARG A 22 3.73 -18.41 -12.80
CA ARG A 22 2.75 -17.32 -12.95
C ARG A 22 2.75 -16.34 -11.79
N ILE A 23 2.87 -16.81 -10.55
CA ILE A 23 2.98 -15.95 -9.36
C ILE A 23 4.25 -15.09 -9.44
N ASN A 24 5.38 -15.70 -9.81
CA ASN A 24 6.64 -14.99 -10.02
C ASN A 24 6.57 -14.03 -11.22
N GLU A 25 5.92 -14.40 -12.32
CA GLU A 25 5.71 -13.53 -13.48
C GLU A 25 4.74 -12.36 -13.18
N ALA A 26 3.76 -12.53 -12.29
CA ALA A 26 2.88 -11.47 -11.82
C ALA A 26 3.63 -10.46 -10.94
N LEU A 27 4.54 -10.95 -10.09
CA LEU A 27 5.47 -10.11 -9.31
C LEU A 27 6.34 -9.26 -10.23
N ASP A 28 6.92 -9.85 -11.28
CA ASP A 28 7.76 -9.15 -12.26
C ASP A 28 6.97 -8.12 -13.10
N LYS A 29 5.77 -8.47 -13.59
CA LYS A 29 4.90 -7.55 -14.35
C LYS A 29 4.45 -6.33 -13.53
N GLN A 30 4.25 -6.48 -12.22
CA GLN A 30 3.91 -5.38 -11.31
C GLN A 30 5.11 -4.46 -11.05
N LEU A 31 6.31 -5.02 -10.95
CA LEU A 31 7.56 -4.27 -10.81
C LEU A 31 7.87 -3.44 -12.07
N GLU A 32 7.64 -3.98 -13.27
CA GLU A 32 7.87 -3.24 -14.52
C GLU A 32 6.84 -2.13 -14.78
N ARG A 33 5.56 -2.34 -14.45
CA ARG A 33 4.50 -1.31 -14.62
C ARG A 33 4.66 -0.09 -13.71
N SER A 34 5.50 -0.17 -12.68
CA SER A 34 5.64 0.88 -11.67
C SER A 34 6.89 1.76 -11.80
N SER A 35 7.65 1.64 -12.90
CA SER A 35 8.79 2.52 -13.20
C SER A 35 8.43 3.66 -14.16
N PRO A 36 8.45 4.95 -13.75
CA PRO A 36 8.37 6.06 -14.69
C PRO A 36 9.76 6.35 -15.27
N SER A 37 10.09 5.80 -16.45
CA SER A 37 11.28 6.20 -17.18
C SER A 37 11.10 7.59 -17.80
N THR A 38 11.71 8.60 -17.18
CA THR A 38 12.00 9.88 -17.82
C THR A 38 13.18 9.71 -18.79
N SER A 39 12.93 9.82 -20.09
CA SER A 39 13.88 10.43 -21.03
C SER A 39 13.28 10.55 -22.43
N ARG A 40 13.02 11.78 -22.87
CA ARG A 40 13.14 12.12 -24.29
C ARG A 40 13.53 13.58 -24.46
N ALA A 41 14.75 13.75 -24.96
CA ALA A 41 15.35 15.01 -25.34
C ALA A 41 14.57 15.65 -26.50
N ILE A 42 14.30 16.95 -26.38
CA ILE A 42 13.78 17.78 -27.47
C ILE A 42 14.97 18.55 -28.06
N ASN A 43 15.30 18.23 -29.30
CA ASN A 43 16.16 19.06 -30.14
C ASN A 43 15.27 19.61 -31.26
N GLY A 44 14.99 20.91 -31.26
CA GLY A 44 14.11 21.58 -32.21
C GLY A 44 14.53 23.03 -32.37
N LYS A 45 14.86 23.39 -33.61
CA LYS A 45 15.60 24.59 -34.03
C LYS A 45 14.62 25.56 -34.66
N ASP A 46 14.25 26.63 -33.96
CA ASP A 46 13.33 27.62 -34.52
C ASP A 46 14.04 28.82 -35.14
N LYS A 47 13.80 28.98 -36.45
CA LYS A 47 13.89 30.24 -37.21
C LYS A 47 12.50 30.53 -37.78
N SER A 48 11.95 31.70 -37.50
CA SER A 48 11.42 32.65 -38.50
C SER A 48 10.60 33.75 -37.81
N ALA A 49 10.42 34.84 -38.55
CA ALA A 49 10.23 36.20 -38.09
C ALA A 49 8.79 36.75 -38.23
N HIS A 50 8.65 37.99 -37.74
CA HIS A 50 7.69 39.06 -38.08
C HIS A 50 6.37 39.19 -37.30
N SER A 51 6.23 40.30 -36.54
CA SER A 51 5.51 41.53 -36.94
C SER A 51 5.15 42.41 -35.70
N LEU A 52 5.76 43.60 -35.52
CA LEU A 52 5.18 44.98 -35.56
C LEU A 52 4.10 45.27 -34.45
N LEU A 53 4.06 46.36 -33.64
CA LEU A 53 4.23 47.82 -33.79
C LEU A 53 4.36 48.47 -32.36
N MET A 54 5.29 49.39 -32.05
CA MET A 54 5.23 50.89 -32.08
C MET A 54 5.09 51.62 -30.71
N GLY A 55 5.97 52.61 -30.48
CA GLY A 55 5.81 53.76 -29.55
C GLY A 55 7.00 54.02 -28.58
N LYS A 56 8.13 54.63 -28.96
CA LYS A 56 8.52 56.09 -28.98
C LYS A 56 8.50 56.88 -27.63
N HIS A 57 9.68 56.97 -26.96
CA HIS A 57 10.53 58.12 -26.45
C HIS A 57 9.92 59.49 -25.97
N PRO A 58 10.68 60.45 -25.32
CA PRO A 58 11.87 60.49 -24.39
C PRO A 58 11.75 61.64 -23.30
N PRO A 59 12.79 62.38 -22.78
CA PRO A 59 14.10 62.07 -22.13
C PRO A 59 14.40 62.83 -20.77
N ASP A 60 15.61 62.56 -20.23
CA ASP A 60 16.57 63.43 -19.47
C ASP A 60 16.45 63.70 -17.94
N HIS A 61 17.45 63.27 -17.13
CA HIS A 61 18.66 64.04 -16.71
C HIS A 61 19.38 63.46 -15.45
N HIS A 62 20.74 63.44 -15.50
CA HIS A 62 21.74 63.54 -14.39
C HIS A 62 21.89 62.38 -13.36
N ARG A 63 23.05 62.04 -12.77
CA ARG A 63 24.51 62.28 -12.95
C ARG A 63 25.27 61.46 -11.86
N ASP A 64 26.43 60.91 -12.21
CA ASP A 64 27.64 60.60 -11.40
C ASP A 64 27.69 59.59 -10.21
N SER A 65 28.50 58.54 -10.44
CA SER A 65 29.77 58.20 -9.76
C SER A 65 29.84 57.40 -8.43
N ARG A 66 30.58 56.26 -8.57
CA ARG A 66 31.53 55.59 -7.65
C ARG A 66 31.00 54.89 -6.38
N SER A 67 31.23 53.58 -6.28
CA SER A 67 32.34 53.02 -5.46
C SER A 67 32.32 51.48 -5.29
N VAL A 68 33.52 50.90 -5.48
CA VAL A 68 34.17 49.79 -4.75
C VAL A 68 33.77 48.32 -5.01
N SER A 69 34.84 47.56 -5.24
CA SER A 69 34.97 46.16 -5.61
C SER A 69 35.11 45.22 -4.40
N LEU A 70 34.48 44.03 -4.50
CA LEU A 70 34.92 42.66 -4.09
C LEU A 70 35.30 42.38 -2.59
N PRO A 71 35.28 41.12 -2.08
CA PRO A 71 35.30 39.86 -2.83
C PRO A 71 34.29 38.76 -2.43
N LYS A 72 34.28 37.80 -3.37
CA LYS A 72 33.62 36.51 -3.47
C LYS A 72 34.15 35.53 -2.41
N ALA A 73 33.29 35.08 -1.50
CA ALA A 73 33.52 33.87 -0.70
C ALA A 73 32.76 32.72 -1.34
N LYS A 74 33.51 31.72 -1.81
CA LYS A 74 33.00 30.41 -2.22
C LYS A 74 32.62 29.65 -0.94
N ALA A 75 31.37 29.21 -0.84
CA ALA A 75 31.01 28.07 -0.01
C ALA A 75 30.63 26.95 -0.97
N SER A 76 31.37 25.86 -0.89
CA SER A 76 31.16 24.61 -1.60
C SER A 76 30.03 23.85 -0.93
N ASP A 77 28.95 23.59 -1.67
CA ASP A 77 27.95 22.58 -1.30
C ASP A 77 28.59 21.21 -1.52
N ASP A 78 28.81 20.48 -0.43
CA ASP A 78 29.19 19.07 -0.38
C ASP A 78 27.88 18.28 -0.28
N GLU A 79 27.33 17.91 -1.43
CA GLU A 79 26.22 16.95 -1.51
C GLU A 79 26.83 15.56 -1.39
N SER A 80 26.75 14.95 -0.22
CA SER A 80 27.17 13.57 0.00
C SER A 80 26.12 12.62 -0.60
N GLU A 81 26.31 12.25 -1.87
CA GLU A 81 25.65 11.12 -2.51
C GLU A 81 26.22 9.84 -1.87
N THR A 82 25.55 9.31 -0.85
CA THR A 82 25.80 7.95 -0.36
C THR A 82 25.17 6.96 -1.33
N ASP A 83 26.00 6.48 -2.26
CA ASP A 83 25.76 5.30 -3.09
C ASP A 83 25.47 4.12 -2.16
N SER A 84 24.19 3.74 -2.09
CA SER A 84 23.75 2.63 -1.25
C SER A 84 24.04 1.35 -2.01
N GLU A 85 25.10 0.69 -1.57
CA GLU A 85 25.62 -0.55 -2.13
C GLU A 85 24.49 -1.56 -2.37
N GLU A 86 24.41 -2.01 -3.62
CA GLU A 86 23.59 -3.11 -4.10
C GLU A 86 23.78 -4.32 -3.19
N SER A 87 22.79 -4.57 -2.33
CA SER A 87 22.77 -5.76 -1.51
C SER A 87 22.30 -6.89 -2.40
N ASP A 88 23.26 -7.70 -2.86
CA ASP A 88 22.99 -9.00 -3.46
C ASP A 88 22.06 -9.77 -2.52
N VAL A 89 20.79 -9.88 -2.91
CA VAL A 89 19.85 -10.85 -2.33
C VAL A 89 20.46 -12.21 -2.60
N SER A 90 21.05 -12.78 -1.55
CA SER A 90 21.39 -14.19 -1.50
C SER A 90 20.07 -14.94 -1.69
N GLY A 91 19.85 -15.43 -2.91
CA GLY A 91 18.77 -16.35 -3.26
C GLY A 91 18.92 -17.60 -2.41
N SER A 92 18.24 -17.59 -1.27
CA SER A 92 17.97 -18.79 -0.50
C SER A 92 16.91 -19.56 -1.27
N ASP A 93 17.33 -20.64 -1.94
CA ASP A 93 16.42 -21.60 -2.56
C ASP A 93 15.37 -22.08 -1.55
N GLY A 94 14.10 -21.73 -1.78
CA GLY A 94 12.97 -22.64 -1.57
C GLY A 94 12.21 -22.60 -0.25
N ASP A 95 11.93 -21.42 0.33
CA ASP A 95 10.68 -21.31 1.11
C ASP A 95 9.56 -21.05 0.09
N ASP A 96 8.69 -22.04 -0.13
CA ASP A 96 7.46 -21.89 -0.90
C ASP A 96 6.60 -20.82 -0.17
N THR A 97 6.72 -19.55 -0.57
CA THR A 97 5.90 -18.45 -0.04
C THR A 97 4.43 -18.76 -0.29
N SER A 98 3.64 -18.89 0.77
CA SER A 98 2.19 -19.11 0.65
C SER A 98 1.49 -17.95 -0.05
N TRP A 99 0.31 -18.20 -0.63
CA TRP A 99 -0.51 -17.15 -1.26
C TRP A 99 -0.78 -16.00 -0.29
N ILE A 100 -1.11 -16.31 0.98
CA ILE A 100 -1.39 -15.30 2.02
C ILE A 100 -0.17 -14.41 2.27
N SER A 101 1.00 -15.02 2.43
CA SER A 101 2.23 -14.26 2.69
C SER A 101 2.64 -13.45 1.46
N TRP A 102 2.53 -14.02 0.27
CA TRP A 102 2.72 -13.29 -0.98
C TRP A 102 1.79 -12.07 -1.07
N PHE A 103 0.48 -12.26 -0.87
CA PHE A 103 -0.53 -11.22 -0.96
C PHE A 103 -0.29 -10.09 0.06
N CYS A 104 0.01 -10.42 1.31
CA CYS A 104 0.25 -9.43 2.36
C CYS A 104 1.54 -8.61 2.14
N ASN A 105 2.52 -9.18 1.43
CA ASN A 105 3.78 -8.52 1.09
C ASN A 105 3.74 -7.74 -0.23
N LEU A 106 2.63 -7.82 -0.99
CA LEU A 106 2.45 -6.99 -2.19
C LEU A 106 2.48 -5.49 -1.82
N ARG A 107 3.11 -4.70 -2.68
CA ARG A 107 3.16 -3.25 -2.52
C ARG A 107 1.75 -2.66 -2.45
N GLY A 108 1.45 -1.95 -1.37
CA GLY A 108 0.13 -1.39 -1.09
C GLY A 108 -0.68 -2.20 -0.09
N ASN A 109 -0.34 -3.47 0.18
CA ASN A 109 -1.06 -4.36 1.09
C ASN A 109 -0.50 -4.33 2.52
N GLU A 110 0.29 -3.33 2.88
CA GLU A 110 0.99 -3.29 4.17
C GLU A 110 0.05 -3.17 5.39
N PHE A 111 -1.23 -2.89 5.16
CA PHE A 111 -2.25 -2.83 6.22
C PHE A 111 -2.80 -4.21 6.60
N PHE A 112 -2.67 -5.22 5.74
CA PHE A 112 -3.14 -6.56 6.05
C PHE A 112 -2.23 -7.23 7.09
N CYS A 113 -2.82 -8.04 7.97
CA CYS A 113 -2.10 -9.09 8.66
C CYS A 113 -2.35 -10.44 7.96
N GLU A 114 -1.41 -11.37 8.09
CA GLU A 114 -1.59 -12.74 7.64
C GLU A 114 -2.66 -13.43 8.51
N VAL A 115 -3.69 -14.00 7.87
CA VAL A 115 -4.76 -14.76 8.53
C VAL A 115 -4.29 -16.21 8.69
N ASP A 116 -4.47 -16.80 9.86
CA ASP A 116 -4.12 -18.20 10.11
C ASP A 116 -4.95 -19.16 9.23
N ASP A 117 -4.32 -20.13 8.59
CA ASP A 117 -5.01 -21.16 7.78
C ASP A 117 -6.09 -21.89 8.58
N ASP A 118 -5.83 -22.22 9.85
CA ASP A 118 -6.79 -22.86 10.75
C ASP A 118 -8.09 -22.04 10.90
N TYR A 119 -8.01 -20.70 10.83
CA TYR A 119 -9.19 -19.84 10.90
C TYR A 119 -10.01 -19.91 9.62
N ILE A 120 -9.34 -19.99 8.48
CA ILE A 120 -9.94 -20.07 7.14
C ILE A 120 -10.56 -21.44 6.91
N GLN A 121 -9.91 -22.52 7.36
CA GLN A 121 -10.39 -23.89 7.20
C GLN A 121 -11.64 -24.22 8.04
N ASP A 122 -11.97 -23.39 9.04
CA ASP A 122 -13.20 -23.52 9.79
C ASP A 122 -14.36 -22.80 9.09
N ASP A 123 -15.20 -23.58 8.39
CA ASP A 123 -16.37 -23.13 7.63
C ASP A 123 -17.32 -22.21 8.43
N PHE A 124 -17.37 -22.35 9.76
CA PHE A 124 -18.21 -21.49 10.59
C PHE A 124 -17.77 -20.02 10.49
N ASN A 125 -16.46 -19.75 10.42
CA ASN A 125 -15.91 -18.41 10.30
C ASN A 125 -16.21 -17.79 8.92
N LEU A 126 -16.37 -18.62 7.89
CA LEU A 126 -16.61 -18.21 6.51
C LEU A 126 -18.10 -18.12 6.14
N CYS A 127 -19.00 -18.42 7.08
CA CYS A 127 -20.44 -18.46 6.85
C CYS A 127 -20.96 -17.21 6.11
N GLY A 128 -21.72 -17.43 5.03
CA GLY A 128 -22.35 -16.39 4.21
C GLY A 128 -21.44 -15.67 3.21
N LEU A 129 -20.15 -16.02 3.11
CA LEU A 129 -19.24 -15.44 2.10
C LEU A 129 -19.42 -16.06 0.71
N SER A 130 -19.81 -17.33 0.62
CA SER A 130 -20.03 -18.04 -0.65
C SER A 130 -21.12 -17.42 -1.53
N SER A 131 -22.11 -16.73 -0.95
CA SER A 131 -23.13 -15.99 -1.70
C SER A 131 -22.68 -14.59 -2.15
N GLN A 132 -21.54 -14.11 -1.67
CA GLN A 132 -21.03 -12.76 -1.94
C GLN A 132 -19.86 -12.77 -2.92
N VAL A 133 -19.09 -13.85 -2.96
CA VAL A 133 -17.87 -13.96 -3.77
C VAL A 133 -18.10 -14.93 -4.95
N PRO A 134 -17.83 -14.51 -6.19
CA PRO A 134 -17.88 -15.41 -7.35
C PRO A 134 -16.74 -16.43 -7.29
N TYR A 135 -16.91 -17.61 -7.90
CA TYR A 135 -15.86 -18.65 -7.91
C TYR A 135 -15.33 -19.02 -6.50
N TYR A 136 -16.19 -18.94 -5.48
CA TYR A 136 -15.81 -19.06 -4.07
C TYR A 136 -14.89 -20.26 -3.77
N ASP A 137 -15.25 -21.46 -4.24
CA ASP A 137 -14.46 -22.67 -3.97
C ASP A 137 -13.05 -22.58 -4.59
N TYR A 138 -12.94 -22.14 -5.84
CA TYR A 138 -11.64 -21.94 -6.51
C TYR A 138 -10.82 -20.82 -5.89
N ALA A 139 -11.47 -19.75 -5.45
CA ALA A 139 -10.83 -18.64 -4.75
C ALA A 139 -10.28 -19.09 -3.38
N LEU A 140 -11.02 -19.93 -2.67
CA LEU A 140 -10.61 -20.49 -1.38
C LEU A 140 -9.45 -21.49 -1.54
N ASP A 141 -9.52 -22.37 -2.54
CA ASP A 141 -8.42 -23.29 -2.87
C ASP A 141 -7.13 -22.52 -3.20
N LEU A 142 -7.24 -21.42 -3.95
CA LEU A 142 -6.10 -20.55 -4.28
C LEU A 142 -5.49 -19.89 -3.04
N ILE A 143 -6.32 -19.37 -2.11
CA ILE A 143 -5.84 -18.73 -0.86
C ILE A 143 -5.09 -19.74 0.02
N LEU A 144 -5.57 -20.99 0.07
CA LEU A 144 -5.03 -22.05 0.92
C LEU A 144 -3.93 -22.89 0.23
N ASP A 145 -3.46 -22.47 -0.96
CA ASP A 145 -2.49 -23.20 -1.77
C ASP A 145 -2.85 -24.68 -1.98
N VAL A 146 -4.15 -24.98 -2.09
CA VAL A 146 -4.66 -26.33 -2.35
C VAL A 146 -4.56 -26.61 -3.84
N GLU A 147 -3.89 -27.71 -4.21
CA GLU A 147 -3.85 -28.14 -5.62
C GLU A 147 -5.28 -28.34 -6.14
N SER A 148 -5.62 -27.62 -7.21
CA SER A 148 -6.96 -27.69 -7.79
C SER A 148 -7.32 -29.15 -8.12
N SER A 149 -8.29 -29.70 -7.39
CA SER A 149 -8.78 -31.07 -7.64
C SER A 149 -9.60 -31.19 -8.92
N HIS A 150 -9.89 -30.04 -9.55
CA HIS A 150 -10.93 -29.90 -10.55
C HIS A 150 -10.53 -30.34 -11.96
N GLY A 151 -9.23 -30.49 -12.28
CA GLY A 151 -8.81 -30.92 -13.63
C GLY A 151 -9.29 -30.02 -14.78
N ASP A 152 -9.90 -28.89 -14.44
CA ASP A 152 -10.53 -27.96 -15.35
C ASP A 152 -9.46 -27.01 -15.90
N MET A 153 -9.28 -27.02 -17.22
CA MET A 153 -8.45 -26.04 -17.89
C MET A 153 -9.23 -24.73 -18.03
N PHE A 154 -8.96 -23.77 -17.15
CA PHE A 154 -9.49 -22.41 -17.27
C PHE A 154 -8.81 -21.64 -18.41
N THR A 155 -9.58 -20.75 -19.05
CA THR A 155 -8.99 -19.71 -19.90
C THR A 155 -8.21 -18.70 -19.06
N GLU A 156 -7.33 -17.91 -19.68
CA GLU A 156 -6.59 -16.84 -18.99
C GLU A 156 -7.55 -15.83 -18.31
N GLU A 157 -8.61 -15.43 -19.02
CA GLU A 157 -9.64 -14.53 -18.48
C GLU A 157 -10.38 -15.12 -17.26
N GLN A 158 -10.65 -16.42 -17.25
CA GLN A 158 -11.25 -17.08 -16.09
C GLN A 158 -10.31 -17.13 -14.89
N ASN A 159 -9.01 -17.33 -15.12
CA ASN A 159 -8.01 -17.29 -14.05
C ASN A 159 -7.92 -15.89 -13.43
N GLU A 160 -7.93 -14.81 -14.23
CA GLU A 160 -7.96 -13.43 -13.71
C GLU A 160 -9.19 -13.16 -12.84
N LEU A 161 -10.35 -13.74 -13.19
CA LEU A 161 -11.57 -13.62 -12.38
C LEU A 161 -11.46 -14.38 -11.05
N VAL A 162 -10.82 -15.56 -11.04
CA VAL A 162 -10.55 -16.34 -9.82
C VAL A 162 -9.56 -15.61 -8.91
N GLU A 163 -8.48 -15.04 -9.47
CA GLU A 163 -7.53 -14.22 -8.71
C GLU A 163 -8.22 -13.01 -8.08
N SER A 164 -9.04 -12.27 -8.84
CA SER A 164 -9.80 -11.14 -8.29
C SER A 164 -10.81 -11.57 -7.22
N ALA A 165 -11.40 -12.76 -7.36
CA ALA A 165 -12.28 -13.34 -6.37
C ALA A 165 -11.53 -13.71 -5.08
N ALA A 166 -10.31 -14.26 -5.19
CA ALA A 166 -9.45 -14.60 -4.06
C ALA A 166 -9.05 -13.34 -3.26
N GLU A 167 -8.64 -12.26 -3.94
CA GLU A 167 -8.35 -10.98 -3.26
C GLU A 167 -9.57 -10.46 -2.49
N MET A 168 -10.76 -10.52 -3.10
CA MET A 168 -12.00 -10.11 -2.47
C MET A 168 -12.38 -11.00 -1.29
N LEU A 169 -12.26 -12.31 -1.45
CA LEU A 169 -12.55 -13.29 -0.40
C LEU A 169 -11.62 -13.08 0.80
N TYR A 170 -10.31 -13.01 0.55
CA TYR A 170 -9.32 -12.79 1.60
C TYR A 170 -9.57 -11.48 2.33
N GLY A 171 -9.91 -10.41 1.63
CA GLY A 171 -10.28 -9.14 2.25
C GLY A 171 -11.51 -9.26 3.18
N LEU A 172 -12.55 -9.99 2.77
CA LEU A 172 -13.74 -10.24 3.58
C LEU A 172 -13.48 -11.17 4.78
N ILE A 173 -12.57 -12.12 4.64
CA ILE A 173 -12.10 -12.97 5.73
C ILE A 173 -11.32 -12.12 6.73
N HIS A 174 -10.39 -11.30 6.24
CA HIS A 174 -9.55 -10.43 7.05
C HIS A 174 -10.36 -9.49 7.94
N SER A 175 -11.44 -8.89 7.41
CA SER A 175 -12.31 -7.99 8.21
C SER A 175 -12.98 -8.68 9.40
N ARG A 176 -13.27 -10.00 9.29
CA ARG A 176 -13.75 -10.83 10.40
C ARG A 176 -12.60 -11.23 11.32
N TYR A 177 -11.47 -11.65 10.76
CA TYR A 177 -10.32 -12.14 11.49
C TYR A 177 -9.74 -11.12 12.46
N ILE A 178 -9.61 -9.85 12.04
CA ILE A 178 -9.04 -8.78 12.88
C ILE A 178 -9.91 -8.40 14.09
N LEU A 179 -11.12 -8.94 14.21
CA LEU A 179 -11.99 -8.83 15.38
C LEU A 179 -11.84 -10.00 16.36
N THR A 180 -11.05 -11.02 16.01
CA THR A 180 -10.68 -12.12 16.92
C THR A 180 -9.49 -11.74 17.80
N SER A 181 -9.25 -12.51 18.88
CA SER A 181 -8.10 -12.26 19.75
C SER A 181 -6.74 -12.41 19.03
N LYS A 182 -6.62 -13.38 18.11
CA LYS A 182 -5.39 -13.58 17.33
C LYS A 182 -5.18 -12.45 16.32
N GLY A 183 -6.20 -12.12 15.53
CA GLY A 183 -6.13 -11.01 14.58
C GLY A 183 -5.88 -9.66 15.25
N MET A 184 -6.50 -9.38 16.41
CA MET A 184 -6.19 -8.16 17.18
C MET A 184 -4.73 -8.10 17.63
N ALA A 185 -4.14 -9.22 18.04
CA ALA A 185 -2.73 -9.27 18.45
C ALA A 185 -1.80 -9.01 17.25
N ALA A 186 -2.06 -9.61 16.10
CA ALA A 186 -1.30 -9.36 14.87
C ALA A 186 -1.37 -7.88 14.46
N MET A 187 -2.58 -7.30 14.47
CA MET A 187 -2.78 -5.89 14.15
C MET A 187 -2.15 -4.95 15.20
N LEU A 188 -2.06 -5.37 16.47
CA LEU A 188 -1.39 -4.61 17.51
C LEU A 188 0.11 -4.47 17.22
N ASP A 189 0.76 -5.51 16.74
CA ASP A 189 2.19 -5.45 16.44
C ASP A 189 2.47 -4.52 15.26
N LYS A 190 1.63 -4.58 14.22
CA LYS A 190 1.64 -3.60 13.12
C LYS A 190 1.39 -2.16 13.58
N TYR A 191 0.46 -1.95 14.53
CA TYR A 191 0.19 -0.64 15.11
C TYR A 191 1.41 -0.06 15.85
N LYS A 192 2.13 -0.89 16.62
CA LYS A 192 3.36 -0.48 17.31
C LYS A 192 4.49 -0.11 16.32
N ASN A 193 4.53 -0.78 15.18
CA ASN A 193 5.53 -0.58 14.12
C ASN A 193 5.20 0.60 13.19
N TYR A 194 4.06 1.27 13.38
CA TYR A 194 3.58 2.38 12.56
C TYR A 194 3.21 1.99 11.11
N ASP A 195 2.95 0.72 10.83
CA ASP A 195 2.64 0.19 9.49
C ASP A 195 1.40 0.87 8.88
N PHE A 196 0.43 1.20 9.73
CA PHE A 196 -0.80 1.89 9.32
C PHE A 196 -0.63 3.40 9.08
N GLY A 197 0.57 3.91 9.29
CA GLY A 197 0.90 5.32 9.18
C GLY A 197 0.49 6.16 10.39
N ARG A 198 0.60 7.47 10.19
CA ARG A 198 0.51 8.48 11.25
C ARG A 198 -0.44 9.61 10.88
N CYS A 199 -1.12 10.13 11.89
CA CYS A 199 -2.10 11.19 11.75
C CYS A 199 -1.52 12.40 10.99
N PRO A 200 -2.23 12.95 9.99
CA PRO A 200 -1.77 14.12 9.24
C PRO A 200 -1.89 15.43 10.02
N ARG A 201 -2.67 15.49 11.10
CA ARG A 201 -2.81 16.71 11.91
C ARG A 201 -1.51 16.99 12.67
N VAL A 202 -0.98 18.20 12.48
CA VAL A 202 0.23 18.69 13.15
C VAL A 202 0.17 18.50 14.67
N TYR A 203 -0.93 18.91 15.31
CA TYR A 203 -1.11 18.80 16.76
C TYR A 203 -1.45 17.39 17.27
N CYS A 204 -1.49 16.39 16.38
CA CYS A 204 -1.48 15.00 16.79
C CYS A 204 -0.06 14.42 16.95
N CYS A 205 0.98 15.21 16.64
CA CYS A 205 2.39 14.86 16.85
C CYS A 205 2.77 13.48 16.26
N GLY A 206 2.23 13.17 15.08
CA GLY A 206 2.53 11.89 14.41
C GLY A 206 1.96 10.66 15.11
N GLN A 207 0.82 10.78 15.80
CA GLN A 207 0.08 9.68 16.43
C GLN A 207 -0.12 8.50 15.44
N PRO A 208 0.29 7.26 15.80
CA PRO A 208 -0.02 6.07 15.01
C PRO A 208 -1.53 5.89 14.86
N CYS A 209 -1.96 5.51 13.65
CA CYS A 209 -3.36 5.35 13.28
C CYS A 209 -3.72 3.87 13.11
N LEU A 210 -5.00 3.58 12.91
CA LEU A 210 -5.53 2.25 12.63
C LEU A 210 -6.29 2.29 11.30
N PRO A 211 -6.25 1.23 10.47
CA PRO A 211 -7.09 1.16 9.28
C PRO A 211 -8.57 1.11 9.65
N VAL A 212 -9.42 1.65 8.78
CA VAL A 212 -10.88 1.65 8.97
C VAL A 212 -11.61 1.75 7.64
N GLY A 213 -12.72 1.01 7.52
CA GLY A 213 -13.70 1.18 6.46
C GLY A 213 -14.80 2.16 6.86
N GLN A 214 -15.34 2.92 5.89
CA GLN A 214 -16.54 3.75 6.13
C GLN A 214 -17.84 2.97 5.89
N SER A 215 -17.74 1.76 5.33
CA SER A 215 -18.82 0.84 5.03
C SER A 215 -18.28 -0.58 5.12
N ASP A 216 -19.12 -1.52 5.55
CA ASP A 216 -18.84 -2.96 5.53
C ASP A 216 -19.28 -3.60 4.20
N ILE A 217 -19.85 -2.81 3.28
CA ILE A 217 -20.27 -3.24 1.95
C ILE A 217 -19.09 -3.06 0.97
N PRO A 218 -18.61 -4.12 0.30
CA PRO A 218 -17.54 -4.03 -0.69
C PRO A 218 -17.84 -3.01 -1.79
N ARG A 219 -16.77 -2.41 -2.31
CA ARG A 219 -16.69 -1.42 -3.38
C ARG A 219 -17.39 -0.09 -3.05
N SER A 220 -17.80 0.12 -1.80
CA SER A 220 -18.45 1.36 -1.35
C SER A 220 -17.46 2.49 -1.13
N SER A 221 -16.29 2.21 -0.58
CA SER A 221 -15.26 3.23 -0.30
C SER A 221 -13.91 2.55 -0.05
N THR A 222 -12.82 3.22 -0.40
CA THR A 222 -11.49 2.73 -0.07
C THR A 222 -11.16 2.90 1.41
N VAL A 223 -10.16 2.16 1.89
CA VAL A 223 -9.69 2.22 3.28
C VAL A 223 -9.28 3.65 3.68
N LYS A 224 -9.52 3.96 4.95
CA LYS A 224 -9.12 5.19 5.64
C LYS A 224 -8.26 4.81 6.84
N ILE A 225 -7.64 5.81 7.45
CA ILE A 225 -6.93 5.67 8.71
C ILE A 225 -7.64 6.47 9.80
N TYR A 226 -7.96 5.83 10.91
CA TYR A 226 -8.52 6.43 12.11
C TYR A 226 -7.40 6.86 13.06
N CYS A 227 -7.42 8.13 13.48
CA CYS A 227 -6.49 8.63 14.49
C CYS A 227 -7.14 8.58 15.89
N PRO A 228 -6.59 7.80 16.84
CA PRO A 228 -7.16 7.70 18.19
C PRO A 228 -6.95 8.97 19.05
N ARG A 229 -6.12 9.92 18.62
CA ARG A 229 -5.84 11.16 19.37
C ARG A 229 -6.80 12.29 19.05
N CYS A 230 -7.14 12.46 17.77
CA CYS A 230 -8.12 13.45 17.36
C CYS A 230 -9.51 12.87 17.05
N GLU A 231 -9.66 11.55 17.14
CA GLU A 231 -10.94 10.84 17.00
C GLU A 231 -11.59 11.10 15.63
N ASP A 232 -10.80 11.03 14.56
CA ASP A 232 -11.20 11.42 13.21
C ASP A 232 -10.47 10.58 12.15
N ILE A 233 -11.03 10.53 10.94
CA ILE A 233 -10.59 9.66 9.83
C ILE A 233 -9.89 10.44 8.72
N TYR A 234 -8.87 9.84 8.10
CA TYR A 234 -8.06 10.45 7.04
C TYR A 234 -7.79 9.47 5.90
N TYR A 235 -7.40 10.00 4.75
CA TYR A 235 -6.85 9.16 3.68
C TYR A 235 -5.43 8.68 4.04
N PRO A 236 -5.07 7.43 3.69
CA PRO A 236 -3.69 6.98 3.72
C PRO A 236 -2.81 7.90 2.86
N ARG A 237 -1.54 8.11 3.26
CA ARG A 237 -0.62 8.95 2.48
C ARG A 237 -0.12 8.25 1.22
N SER A 238 0.08 6.93 1.30
CA SER A 238 0.49 6.11 0.16
C SER A 238 -0.70 5.97 -0.80
N LYS A 239 -0.46 6.28 -2.08
CA LYS A 239 -1.47 6.07 -3.14
C LYS A 239 -1.77 4.58 -3.35
N TYR A 240 -0.80 3.70 -3.10
CA TYR A 240 -0.95 2.25 -3.26
C TYR A 240 -1.96 1.70 -2.24
N GLN A 241 -1.85 2.12 -0.98
CA GLN A 241 -2.78 1.76 0.09
C GLN A 241 -4.18 2.35 -0.13
N GLY A 242 -4.25 3.52 -0.76
CA GLY A 242 -5.50 4.24 -0.99
C GLY A 242 -6.49 3.57 -1.95
N ASN A 243 -6.07 2.51 -2.65
CA ASN A 243 -6.91 1.73 -3.57
C ASN A 243 -7.55 0.50 -2.92
N ILE A 244 -7.12 0.11 -1.72
CA ILE A 244 -7.67 -1.06 -1.01
C ILE A 244 -9.11 -0.75 -0.58
N ASP A 245 -9.99 -1.74 -0.67
CA ASP A 245 -11.36 -1.63 -0.18
C ASP A 245 -11.41 -1.47 1.34
N GLY A 246 -12.18 -0.49 1.83
CA GLY A 246 -12.36 -0.27 3.27
C GLY A 246 -13.14 -1.40 3.94
N ALA A 247 -13.99 -2.12 3.21
CA ALA A 247 -14.76 -3.24 3.76
C ALA A 247 -13.87 -4.38 4.28
N TYR A 248 -12.62 -4.47 3.80
CA TYR A 248 -11.65 -5.48 4.25
C TYR A 248 -11.06 -5.22 5.64
N PHE A 249 -11.35 -4.04 6.22
CA PHE A 249 -11.02 -3.69 7.59
C PHE A 249 -12.28 -3.43 8.44
N GLY A 250 -13.39 -3.11 7.76
CA GLY A 250 -14.68 -2.86 8.38
C GLY A 250 -14.75 -1.57 9.19
N THR A 251 -15.96 -1.25 9.61
CA THR A 251 -16.30 -0.03 10.37
C THR A 251 -15.95 -0.16 11.86
N THR A 252 -15.84 -1.38 12.36
CA THR A 252 -15.79 -1.67 13.81
C THR A 252 -14.37 -1.79 14.36
N PHE A 253 -13.43 -2.28 13.56
CA PHE A 253 -12.09 -2.66 13.99
C PHE A 253 -11.37 -1.64 14.90
N PRO A 254 -11.18 -0.36 14.52
CA PRO A 254 -10.40 0.57 15.35
C PRO A 254 -11.06 0.83 16.71
N HIS A 255 -12.38 0.80 16.78
CA HIS A 255 -13.12 1.04 18.01
C HIS A 255 -12.99 -0.14 18.97
N LEU A 256 -13.18 -1.36 18.46
CA LEU A 256 -13.03 -2.58 19.24
C LEU A 256 -11.58 -2.77 19.68
N PHE A 257 -10.61 -2.51 18.80
CA PHE A 257 -9.18 -2.51 19.11
C PHE A 257 -8.86 -1.62 20.32
N LEU A 258 -9.37 -0.40 20.35
CA LEU A 258 -9.14 0.54 21.46
C LEU A 258 -9.95 0.19 22.71
N MET A 259 -11.06 -0.54 22.60
CA MET A 259 -11.76 -1.10 23.75
C MET A 259 -10.94 -2.22 24.39
N THR A 260 -10.36 -3.11 23.59
CA THR A 260 -9.49 -4.21 24.02
C THR A 260 -8.17 -3.70 24.61
N TYR A 261 -7.50 -2.77 23.91
CA TYR A 261 -6.22 -2.20 24.32
C TYR A 261 -6.37 -0.78 24.89
N GLY A 262 -7.24 -0.62 25.88
CA GLY A 262 -7.59 0.69 26.45
C GLY A 262 -6.40 1.51 26.96
N HIS A 263 -5.31 0.85 27.39
CA HIS A 263 -4.07 1.50 27.83
C HIS A 263 -3.30 2.21 26.70
N LEU A 264 -3.63 1.94 25.43
CA LEU A 264 -3.03 2.60 24.26
C LEU A 264 -3.78 3.87 23.84
N LYS A 265 -4.94 4.16 24.44
CA LYS A 265 -5.70 5.37 24.12
C LYS A 265 -4.88 6.62 24.48
N PRO A 266 -4.53 7.47 23.51
CA PRO A 266 -3.74 8.67 23.79
C PRO A 266 -4.58 9.73 24.50
N LEU A 267 -3.90 10.62 25.22
CA LEU A 267 -4.52 11.85 25.71
C LEU A 267 -4.93 12.74 24.52
N LYS A 268 -6.07 13.42 24.66
CA LYS A 268 -6.55 14.37 23.64
C LYS A 268 -5.52 15.47 23.40
N ALA A 269 -5.46 15.95 22.17
CA ALA A 269 -4.55 17.05 21.81
C ALA A 269 -4.86 18.29 22.66
N SER A 270 -3.85 18.80 23.37
CA SER A 270 -3.97 19.97 24.25
C SER A 270 -3.96 21.30 23.49
N GLN A 271 -3.52 21.28 22.23
CA GLN A 271 -3.37 22.46 21.39
C GLN A 271 -4.18 22.32 20.11
N SER A 272 -4.75 23.44 19.67
CA SER A 272 -5.41 23.59 18.38
C SER A 272 -4.76 24.73 17.61
N TYR A 273 -4.83 24.67 16.27
CA TYR A 273 -4.35 25.75 15.43
C TYR A 273 -5.07 27.06 15.77
N VAL A 274 -4.30 28.12 16.01
CA VAL A 274 -4.83 29.47 16.23
C VAL A 274 -4.44 30.33 15.03
N PRO A 275 -5.34 30.59 14.08
CA PRO A 275 -5.02 31.41 12.92
C PRO A 275 -4.69 32.84 13.35
N ARG A 276 -3.62 33.38 12.77
CA ARG A 276 -3.13 34.74 13.07
C ARG A 276 -2.75 35.49 11.80
N VAL A 277 -3.06 36.78 11.77
CA VAL A 277 -2.63 37.72 10.73
C VAL A 277 -1.88 38.86 11.43
N PHE A 278 -0.62 39.10 11.04
CA PHE A 278 0.29 40.04 11.71
C PHE A 278 0.36 39.88 13.24
N GLY A 279 0.26 38.63 13.73
CA GLY A 279 0.29 38.30 15.16
C GLY A 279 -1.07 38.37 15.86
N PHE A 280 -2.07 39.02 15.28
CA PHE A 280 -3.42 39.12 15.83
C PHE A 280 -4.25 37.87 15.53
N LYS A 281 -4.98 37.38 16.52
CA LYS A 281 -5.89 36.23 16.33
C LYS A 281 -7.05 36.64 15.42
N ILE A 282 -7.41 35.78 14.48
CA ILE A 282 -8.61 35.98 13.64
C ILE A 282 -9.86 35.69 14.48
N HIS A 283 -10.86 36.56 14.43
CA HIS A 283 -12.17 36.34 15.07
C HIS A 283 -12.96 35.26 14.31
N LYS A 284 -13.78 34.49 15.02
CA LYS A 284 -14.67 33.53 14.36
C LYS A 284 -15.75 34.30 13.59
N PRO A 285 -16.08 33.91 12.35
CA PRO A 285 -17.18 34.51 11.61
C PRO A 285 -18.52 34.32 12.33
#